data_AF-A0A6P6K937-F1
#
_entry.id   AF-A0A6P6K937-F1
#
_cell.length_a   1.000
_cell.length_b   1.000
_cell.length_c   1.000
_cell.angle_alpha   90.00
_cell.angle_beta   90.00
_cell.angle_gamma   90.00
#
_symmetry.space_group_name_H-M   'P 1'
#
loop_
_entity.id
_entity.type
_entity.pdbx_description
1 polymer ?
#
loop_
_entity_poly.entity_id
_entity_poly.type
_entity_poly.pdbx_seq_one_letter_code
_entity_poly.pdbx_strand_id
1 'polypeptide(L)'
;MSSQTGNVSRSRGQKHQNVTAFKNDKYGASAQVKKAKSKVHDGLCQHCKDVLEWKVKYNKYKPLTQPRKCVKCLQKTVKDAYHIICKPCALKLELCAKCGKKEEIVIPLDKKEEEVEDTSQPNKEKRQKKRDQEEEDDDGDFDDLGFSNDDYDSDS
;
A
#
# COMPACT_ATOMS: atom_id res chain seq x y z
N MET A 1 -6.17 16.69 33.18
CA MET A 1 -5.28 16.06 32.18
C MET A 1 -4.15 15.38 32.92
N SER A 2 -4.00 14.06 32.80
CA SER A 2 -2.97 13.30 33.53
C SER A 2 -1.59 13.65 32.99
N SER A 3 -0.73 14.16 33.87
CA SER A 3 0.65 14.59 33.58
C SER A 3 1.69 13.47 33.79
N GLN A 4 1.25 12.27 34.18
CA GLN A 4 2.16 11.17 34.47
C GLN A 4 2.51 10.41 33.19
N THR A 5 3.78 10.45 32.81
CA THR A 5 4.34 9.55 31.79
C THR A 5 4.21 8.12 32.30
N GLY A 6 3.23 7.38 31.78
CA GLY A 6 3.07 5.97 32.14
C GLY A 6 4.35 5.21 31.83
N ASN A 7 4.75 4.31 32.75
CA ASN A 7 5.78 3.28 32.57
C ASN A 7 7.26 3.66 32.85
N VAL A 8 7.56 4.78 33.52
CA VAL A 8 8.97 5.15 33.86
C VAL A 8 9.54 4.36 35.05
N SER A 9 8.70 3.76 35.89
CA SER A 9 9.08 3.06 37.13
C SER A 9 8.86 1.54 37.13
N ARG A 10 8.52 0.92 36.00
CA ARG A 10 8.32 -0.55 35.97
C ARG A 10 9.67 -1.27 35.88
N SER A 11 10.07 -1.95 36.95
CA SER A 11 11.27 -2.78 37.01
C SER A 11 11.09 -4.17 36.36
N ARG A 12 9.85 -4.69 36.33
CA ARG A 12 9.53 -6.00 35.74
C ARG A 12 9.13 -5.85 34.27
N GLY A 13 9.68 -6.71 33.42
CA GLY A 13 9.28 -6.83 32.01
C GLY A 13 7.80 -7.19 31.83
N GLN A 14 7.29 -7.04 30.60
CA GLN A 14 5.89 -7.33 30.30
C GLN A 14 5.58 -8.81 30.60
N LYS A 15 4.50 -9.06 31.38
CA LYS A 15 4.13 -10.39 31.89
C LYS A 15 3.86 -11.40 30.76
N HIS A 16 3.28 -10.96 29.65
CA HIS A 16 2.87 -11.82 28.53
C HIS A 16 3.71 -11.53 27.30
N GLN A 17 4.87 -12.17 27.21
CA GLN A 17 5.75 -12.06 26.03
C GLN A 17 5.29 -12.99 24.90
N ASN A 18 5.54 -12.60 23.66
CA ASN A 18 5.30 -13.45 22.51
C ASN A 18 6.30 -14.63 22.52
N VAL A 19 5.79 -15.86 22.47
CA VAL A 19 6.62 -17.08 22.42
C VAL A 19 7.33 -17.22 21.06
N THR A 20 6.68 -16.75 19.99
CA THR A 20 7.23 -16.80 18.63
C THR A 20 7.19 -15.42 18.00
N ALA A 21 8.18 -15.12 17.16
CA ALA A 21 8.20 -13.88 16.40
C ALA A 21 7.05 -13.84 15.39
N PHE A 22 6.47 -12.65 15.19
CA PHE A 22 5.45 -12.45 14.17
C PHE A 22 6.01 -12.77 12.78
N LYS A 23 5.28 -13.60 12.04
CA LYS A 23 5.56 -13.95 10.64
C LYS A 23 4.34 -13.58 9.80
N ASN A 24 4.53 -12.71 8.82
CA ASN A 24 3.45 -12.26 7.95
C ASN A 24 2.99 -13.28 6.90
N ASP A 25 3.70 -14.41 6.78
CA ASP A 25 3.45 -15.51 5.86
C ASP A 25 3.03 -16.80 6.57
N LYS A 26 2.77 -16.76 7.88
CA LYS A 26 2.43 -17.94 8.69
C LYS A 26 1.26 -18.76 8.13
N TYR A 27 0.29 -18.10 7.50
CA TYR A 27 -0.90 -18.72 6.90
C TYR A 27 -0.96 -18.51 5.37
N GLY A 28 0.20 -18.31 4.75
CA GLY A 28 0.31 -17.90 3.35
C GLY A 28 0.41 -16.39 3.18
N ALA A 29 1.30 -15.96 2.29
CA ALA A 29 1.48 -14.55 1.98
C ALA A 29 0.45 -14.07 0.95
N SER A 30 -0.36 -13.06 1.30
CA SER A 30 -1.25 -12.40 0.34
C SER A 30 -0.44 -11.73 -0.78
N ALA A 31 -1.07 -11.51 -1.93
CA ALA A 31 -0.43 -10.84 -3.07
C ALA A 31 0.15 -9.46 -2.69
N GLN A 32 -0.54 -8.73 -1.81
CA GLN A 32 -0.09 -7.44 -1.28
C GLN A 32 1.19 -7.58 -0.45
N VAL A 33 1.27 -8.61 0.41
CA VAL A 33 2.47 -8.88 1.24
C VAL A 33 3.64 -9.28 0.36
N LYS A 34 3.42 -10.12 -0.65
CA LYS A 34 4.47 -10.49 -1.62
C LYS A 34 5.01 -9.26 -2.36
N LYS A 35 4.13 -8.38 -2.85
CA LYS A 35 4.50 -7.13 -3.52
C LYS A 35 5.22 -6.15 -2.59
N ALA A 36 4.87 -6.11 -1.31
CA ALA A 36 5.56 -5.30 -0.31
C ALA A 36 6.96 -5.85 0.00
N LYS A 37 7.12 -7.19 0.11
CA LYS A 37 8.40 -7.85 0.34
C LYS A 37 9.39 -7.69 -0.82
N SER A 38 8.90 -7.69 -2.06
CA SER A 38 9.77 -7.53 -3.25
C SER A 38 10.19 -6.08 -3.53
N LYS A 39 9.63 -5.10 -2.82
CA LYS A 39 9.91 -3.69 -3.08
C LYS A 39 11.27 -3.31 -2.49
N VAL A 40 12.20 -2.88 -3.36
CA VAL A 40 13.49 -2.34 -2.92
C VAL A 40 13.30 -0.89 -2.42
N HIS A 41 13.93 -0.58 -1.29
CA HIS A 41 13.85 0.71 -0.60
C HIS A 41 15.16 1.50 -0.80
N ASP A 42 15.35 2.02 -2.02
CA ASP A 42 16.57 2.74 -2.44
C ASP A 42 16.56 4.22 -2.00
N GLY A 43 17.73 4.84 -1.89
CA GLY A 43 17.83 6.29 -1.65
C GLY A 43 17.36 6.71 -0.25
N LEU A 44 17.39 5.80 0.72
CA LEU A 44 17.02 6.04 2.11
C LEU A 44 18.23 5.93 3.04
N CYS A 45 18.21 6.68 4.14
CA CYS A 45 19.11 6.45 5.26
C CYS A 45 18.75 5.16 6.01
N GLN A 46 19.71 4.60 6.76
CA GLN A 46 19.53 3.34 7.50
C GLN A 46 18.28 3.35 8.37
N HIS A 47 18.09 4.40 9.16
CA HIS A 47 16.92 4.53 10.03
C HIS A 47 15.59 4.47 9.25
N CYS A 48 15.52 5.16 8.11
CA CYS A 48 14.30 5.17 7.30
C CYS A 48 14.06 3.82 6.61
N LYS A 49 15.12 3.13 6.20
CA LYS A 49 15.06 1.77 5.65
C LYS A 49 14.49 0.81 6.69
N ASP A 50 15.01 0.81 7.91
CA ASP A 50 14.54 -0.05 9.00
C ASP A 50 13.06 0.17 9.32
N VAL A 51 12.62 1.44 9.30
CA VAL A 51 11.20 1.79 9.52
C VAL A 51 10.29 1.22 8.42
N LEU A 52 10.73 1.23 7.16
CA LEU A 52 9.95 0.67 6.06
C LEU A 52 9.97 -0.86 6.07
N GLU A 53 11.14 -1.47 6.29
CA GLU A 53 11.27 -2.93 6.44
C GLU A 53 10.40 -3.44 7.59
N TRP A 54 10.36 -2.73 8.72
CA TRP A 54 9.46 -3.04 9.82
C TRP A 54 7.99 -2.97 9.39
N LYS A 55 7.58 -1.94 8.64
CA LYS A 55 6.21 -1.85 8.10
C LYS A 55 5.88 -3.02 7.18
N VAL A 56 6.83 -3.46 6.35
CA VAL A 56 6.66 -4.64 5.47
C VAL A 56 6.55 -5.92 6.31
N LYS A 57 7.44 -6.11 7.29
CA LYS A 57 7.48 -7.28 8.19
C LYS A 57 6.19 -7.46 8.97
N TYR A 58 5.58 -6.36 9.41
CA TYR A 58 4.37 -6.37 10.25
C TYR A 58 3.06 -6.08 9.48
N ASN A 59 3.05 -6.18 8.15
CA ASN A 59 1.86 -5.91 7.31
C ASN A 59 1.22 -4.52 7.53
N LYS A 60 2.06 -3.52 7.85
CA LYS A 60 1.65 -2.11 8.05
C LYS A 60 2.05 -1.23 6.87
N TYR A 61 2.67 -1.78 5.84
CA TYR A 61 3.07 -1.06 4.64
C TYR A 61 1.84 -0.76 3.76
N LYS A 62 1.62 0.52 3.46
CA LYS A 62 0.54 0.98 2.58
C LYS A 62 1.14 1.54 1.29
N PRO A 63 0.93 0.90 0.13
CA PRO A 63 1.40 1.43 -1.14
C PRO A 63 0.64 2.72 -1.50
N LEU A 64 1.22 3.48 -2.43
CA LEU A 64 0.59 4.67 -2.97
C LEU A 64 -0.34 4.28 -4.12
N THR A 65 -1.56 4.82 -4.13
CA THR A 65 -2.50 4.66 -5.27
C THR A 65 -2.27 5.71 -6.35
N GLN A 66 -1.86 6.91 -5.96
CA GLN A 66 -1.58 8.04 -6.86
C GLN A 66 -0.25 8.70 -6.47
N PRO A 67 0.51 9.23 -7.44
CA PRO A 67 1.78 9.89 -7.16
C PRO A 67 1.59 11.16 -6.32
N ARG A 68 2.51 11.37 -5.38
CA ARG A 68 2.53 12.55 -4.49
C ARG A 68 3.41 13.67 -5.04
N LYS A 69 3.16 14.89 -4.56
CA LYS A 69 4.02 16.05 -4.83
C LYS A 69 5.36 15.91 -4.11
N CYS A 70 6.44 16.16 -4.83
CA CYS A 70 7.79 16.22 -4.29
C CYS A 70 8.03 17.54 -3.55
N VAL A 71 8.70 17.51 -2.39
CA VAL A 71 9.05 18.72 -1.62
C VAL A 71 10.10 19.59 -2.34
N LYS A 72 10.94 19.01 -3.22
CA LYS A 72 12.04 19.72 -3.89
C LYS A 72 11.65 20.31 -5.24
N CYS A 73 11.07 19.51 -6.14
CA CYS A 73 10.66 19.99 -7.47
C CYS A 73 9.19 20.41 -7.54
N LEU A 74 8.40 20.20 -6.48
CA LEU A 74 6.96 20.54 -6.39
C LEU A 74 6.05 19.85 -7.41
N GLN A 75 6.59 18.99 -8.27
CA GLN A 75 5.86 18.18 -9.23
C GLN A 75 5.33 16.89 -8.60
N LYS A 76 4.25 16.33 -9.16
CA LYS A 76 3.65 15.04 -8.73
C LYS A 76 4.48 13.84 -9.22
N THR A 77 5.75 13.75 -8.82
CA THR A 77 6.72 12.76 -9.31
C THR A 77 7.08 11.67 -8.30
N VAL A 78 6.56 11.75 -7.07
CA VAL A 78 6.83 10.75 -6.03
C VAL A 78 5.94 9.52 -6.24
N LYS A 79 6.53 8.45 -6.78
CA LYS A 79 5.84 7.18 -7.04
C LYS A 79 5.90 6.20 -5.87
N ASP A 80 6.97 6.26 -5.06
CA ASP A 80 7.17 5.34 -3.95
C ASP A 80 6.42 5.79 -2.68
N ALA A 81 5.86 4.83 -1.95
CA ALA A 81 5.14 5.14 -0.72
C ALA A 81 6.09 5.63 0.37
N TYR A 82 5.59 6.53 1.23
CA TYR A 82 6.34 7.14 2.34
C TYR A 82 7.54 8.03 1.93
N HIS A 83 7.74 8.27 0.64
CA HIS A 83 8.74 9.21 0.16
C HIS A 83 8.15 10.63 0.14
N ILE A 84 8.96 11.62 0.46
CA ILE A 84 8.63 13.05 0.39
C ILE A 84 9.38 13.75 -0.76
N ILE A 85 10.48 13.15 -1.21
CA ILE A 85 11.34 13.65 -2.27
C ILE A 85 11.35 12.63 -3.41
N CYS A 86 11.34 13.13 -4.64
CA CYS A 86 11.38 12.32 -5.84
C CYS A 86 12.75 11.65 -6.01
N LYS A 87 12.85 10.46 -6.60
CA LYS A 87 14.14 9.79 -6.87
C LYS A 87 15.18 10.70 -7.55
N PRO A 88 14.86 11.43 -8.64
CA PRO A 88 15.86 12.29 -9.29
C PRO A 88 16.27 13.48 -8.41
N CYS A 89 15.38 13.95 -7.54
CA CYS A 89 15.68 15.01 -6.58
C CYS A 89 16.60 14.51 -5.46
N ALA A 90 16.38 13.28 -4.98
CA ALA A 90 17.19 12.63 -3.97
C ALA A 90 18.61 12.36 -4.47
N LEU A 91 18.73 11.92 -5.73
CA LEU A 91 20.01 11.72 -6.41
C LEU A 91 20.82 13.02 -6.54
N LYS A 92 20.20 14.08 -7.07
CA LYS A 92 20.90 15.36 -7.32
C LYS A 92 21.38 16.05 -6.04
N LEU A 93 20.66 15.87 -4.95
CA LEU A 93 20.92 16.56 -3.68
C LEU A 93 21.55 15.66 -2.61
N GLU A 94 21.70 14.36 -2.91
CA GLU A 94 22.20 13.33 -1.99
C GLU A 94 21.47 13.35 -0.65
N LEU A 95 20.13 13.39 -0.72
CA LEU A 95 19.25 13.42 0.45
C LEU A 95 18.43 12.14 0.55
N CYS A 96 18.17 11.70 1.79
CA CYS A 96 17.23 10.62 2.02
C CYS A 96 15.84 10.98 1.49
N ALA A 97 15.26 10.13 0.65
CA ALA A 97 14.00 10.42 -0.03
C ALA A 97 12.77 10.45 0.90
N LYS A 98 12.89 9.90 2.13
CA LYS A 98 11.83 9.87 3.16
C LYS A 98 11.92 10.99 4.21
N CYS A 99 13.12 11.31 4.71
CA CYS A 99 13.27 12.32 5.76
C CYS A 99 13.92 13.63 5.27
N GLY A 100 14.52 13.65 4.08
CA GLY A 100 15.14 14.83 3.50
C GLY A 100 16.42 15.30 4.19
N LYS A 101 16.99 14.47 5.08
CA LYS A 101 18.27 14.73 5.77
C LYS A 101 19.45 14.23 4.92
N LYS A 102 20.59 14.90 5.10
CA LYS A 102 21.92 14.45 4.62
C LYS A 102 22.46 13.45 5.63
N GLU A 103 22.11 12.19 5.46
CA GLU A 103 22.64 11.06 6.22
C GLU A 103 23.13 10.03 5.19
N GLU A 104 24.13 9.23 5.53
CA GLU A 104 24.66 8.18 4.62
C GLU A 104 23.51 7.34 4.05
N ILE A 105 23.42 7.35 2.72
CA ILE A 105 22.41 6.62 1.97
C ILE A 105 22.92 5.20 1.76
N VAL A 106 22.20 4.22 2.31
CA VAL A 106 22.66 2.82 2.45
C VAL A 106 22.65 2.04 1.13
N ILE A 107 21.81 2.46 0.18
CA ILE A 107 21.75 1.88 -1.16
C ILE A 107 21.84 3.04 -2.16
N PRO A 108 23.00 3.21 -2.82
CA PRO A 108 23.12 4.09 -3.97
C PRO A 108 22.04 3.74 -4.99
N LEU A 109 21.33 4.75 -5.47
CA LEU A 109 20.40 4.56 -6.59
C LEU A 109 21.25 4.26 -7.83
N ASP A 110 21.36 2.98 -8.16
CA ASP A 110 22.06 2.55 -9.38
C ASP A 110 21.45 3.26 -10.59
N LYS A 111 22.31 3.92 -11.36
CA LYS A 111 22.01 4.40 -12.71
C LYS A 111 21.91 3.18 -13.63
N LYS A 112 20.86 2.38 -13.50
CA LYS A 112 20.48 1.47 -14.59
C LYS A 112 19.38 2.13 -15.39
N GLU A 113 19.79 2.54 -16.59
CA GLU A 113 18.95 2.94 -17.70
C GLU A 113 17.93 1.81 -17.92
N GLU A 114 16.67 2.04 -17.54
CA GLU A 114 15.56 1.25 -18.04
C GLU A 114 14.93 2.02 -19.20
N GLU A 115 15.55 1.83 -20.36
CA GLU A 115 14.90 1.90 -21.66
C GLU A 115 13.86 0.77 -21.68
N VAL A 116 12.59 1.09 -21.46
CA VAL A 116 11.48 0.20 -21.80
C VAL A 116 10.46 1.02 -22.57
N GLU A 117 10.32 0.62 -23.82
CA GLU A 117 9.56 1.21 -24.91
C GLU A 117 8.16 1.68 -24.51
N ASP A 118 7.91 2.93 -24.87
CA ASP A 118 6.60 3.53 -25.04
C ASP A 118 5.99 2.97 -26.35
N THR A 119 5.22 1.88 -26.28
CA THR A 119 4.31 1.53 -27.38
C THR A 119 2.92 2.04 -27.05
N SER A 120 2.72 3.31 -27.36
CA SER A 120 1.43 3.94 -27.54
C SER A 120 0.86 3.59 -28.91
N GLN A 121 -0.32 2.95 -28.96
CA GLN A 121 -1.23 3.10 -30.10
C GLN A 121 -2.69 3.20 -29.62
N PRO A 122 -3.45 4.21 -30.09
CA PRO A 122 -4.88 4.33 -29.85
C PRO A 122 -5.68 3.76 -31.02
N ASN A 123 -6.85 3.16 -30.79
CA ASN A 123 -7.94 3.30 -31.76
C ASN A 123 -9.33 3.19 -31.13
N LYS A 124 -10.22 4.08 -31.60
CA LYS A 124 -11.63 4.24 -31.23
C LYS A 124 -12.51 3.57 -32.29
N GLU A 125 -13.62 2.98 -31.83
CA GLU A 125 -14.94 2.83 -32.51
C GLU A 125 -15.00 2.01 -33.83
N LYS A 126 -16.03 1.23 -34.21
CA LYS A 126 -17.49 1.23 -33.98
C LYS A 126 -18.13 -0.08 -34.53
N ARG A 127 -19.22 -0.54 -33.90
CA ARG A 127 -20.48 -1.18 -34.40
C ARG A 127 -20.47 -2.09 -35.65
N GLN A 128 -21.06 -3.30 -35.56
CA GLN A 128 -22.37 -3.69 -36.14
C GLN A 128 -22.74 -5.18 -35.88
N LYS A 129 -23.98 -5.53 -36.22
CA LYS A 129 -24.93 -6.50 -35.63
C LYS A 129 -25.35 -7.59 -36.63
N LYS A 130 -25.49 -8.87 -36.24
CA LYS A 130 -26.47 -9.90 -36.70
C LYS A 130 -26.20 -11.24 -35.97
N ARG A 131 -27.05 -11.82 -35.11
CA ARG A 131 -28.37 -12.53 -35.22
C ARG A 131 -28.30 -13.96 -35.81
N ASP A 132 -29.06 -14.85 -35.12
CA ASP A 132 -29.52 -16.24 -35.40
C ASP A 132 -28.61 -17.34 -34.79
N GLN A 133 -29.05 -18.38 -34.07
CA GLN A 133 -30.36 -19.00 -33.74
C GLN A 133 -30.14 -20.09 -32.63
N GLU A 134 -31.10 -20.25 -31.68
CA GLU A 134 -31.66 -21.48 -31.02
C GLU A 134 -30.71 -22.61 -30.47
N GLU A 135 -30.85 -23.27 -29.29
CA GLU A 135 -32.01 -23.77 -28.49
C GLU A 135 -31.68 -23.97 -26.97
N GLU A 136 -32.74 -23.93 -26.13
CA GLU A 136 -33.13 -24.73 -24.92
C GLU A 136 -32.08 -25.05 -23.81
N ASP A 137 -32.34 -25.13 -22.50
CA ASP A 137 -33.43 -24.91 -21.53
C ASP A 137 -32.74 -25.07 -20.14
N ASP A 138 -33.14 -24.35 -19.09
CA ASP A 138 -33.31 -24.88 -17.70
C ASP A 138 -33.75 -23.75 -16.75
N ASP A 139 -34.87 -24.04 -16.14
CA ASP A 139 -35.79 -23.28 -15.29
C ASP A 139 -35.31 -23.15 -13.83
N GLY A 140 -35.62 -22.02 -13.20
CA GLY A 140 -35.28 -21.78 -11.79
C GLY A 140 -35.77 -20.45 -11.26
N ASP A 141 -37.09 -20.30 -11.23
CA ASP A 141 -37.86 -19.30 -10.49
C ASP A 141 -37.45 -19.28 -8.99
N PHE A 142 -37.06 -18.10 -8.46
CA PHE A 142 -37.08 -17.86 -7.01
C PHE A 142 -37.47 -16.40 -6.72
N ASP A 143 -38.78 -16.27 -6.62
CA ASP A 143 -39.60 -15.32 -5.86
C ASP A 143 -38.90 -14.25 -4.99
N ASP A 144 -39.11 -13.01 -5.45
CA ASP A 144 -39.68 -11.89 -4.70
C ASP A 144 -40.34 -12.27 -3.36
N LEU A 145 -39.73 -11.85 -2.24
CA LEU A 145 -40.47 -11.58 -1.00
C LEU A 145 -39.95 -10.30 -0.37
N GLY A 146 -40.68 -9.21 -0.68
CA GLY A 146 -40.60 -7.95 0.04
C GLY A 146 -40.94 -8.15 1.52
N PHE A 147 -39.97 -7.83 2.39
CA PHE A 147 -40.20 -7.81 3.82
C PHE A 147 -40.86 -6.48 4.20
N SER A 148 -42.14 -6.55 4.55
CA SER A 148 -42.94 -5.48 5.12
C SER A 148 -42.22 -4.82 6.31
N ASN A 149 -42.20 -3.49 6.29
CA ASN A 149 -42.04 -2.71 7.52
C ASN A 149 -43.36 -2.82 8.28
N ASP A 150 -43.42 -3.69 9.29
CA ASP A 150 -44.48 -3.67 10.27
C ASP A 150 -44.10 -2.72 11.42
N ASP A 151 -44.86 -1.64 11.48
CA ASP A 151 -44.99 -0.75 12.63
C ASP A 151 -45.35 -1.55 13.90
N TYR A 152 -44.53 -1.44 14.94
CA TYR A 152 -44.95 -1.75 16.31
C TYR A 152 -44.72 -0.53 17.21
N ASP A 153 -45.85 0.05 17.58
CA ASP A 153 -46.04 1.06 18.62
C ASP A 153 -46.10 0.40 20.02
N SER A 154 -45.70 1.17 21.04
CA SER A 154 -46.18 1.12 22.45
C SER A 154 -45.26 0.60 23.59
N ASP A 155 -44.92 1.58 24.45
CA ASP A 155 -44.87 1.63 25.94
C ASP A 155 -43.78 0.95 26.79
N SER A 156 -42.82 1.75 27.29
CA SER A 156 -42.63 2.11 28.72
C SER A 156 -41.45 3.08 28.92
#